data_AF-A0A7C5B8Y1-F1
#
_entry.id   AF-A0A7C5B8Y1-F1
#
_cell.length_a   1.000
_cell.length_b   1.000
_cell.length_c   1.000
_cell.angle_alpha   90.00
_cell.angle_beta   90.00
_cell.angle_gamma   90.00
#
_symmetry.space_group_name_H-M   'P 1'
#
loop_
_entity.id
_entity.type
_entity.pdbx_description
1 polymer ?
#
loop_
_entity_poly.entity_id
_entity_poly.type
_entity_poly.pdbx_seq_one_letter_code
_entity_poly.pdbx_strand_id
1 'polypeptide(L)'
;MEFQLPGFDNAKLEELEKFILTAENPFLSTDVKSVWTSVPDVPSINRRVRQIILRSIEDCRRLNEPRIILVKGEAGLGKTHILSWLRQQSQERWNNNKEHFYFALVPTLRGITNPYLHLLKEIANSLGNPARKAPGQEYTPLEEMLSDIVDNLLMFLYEEYKKES
;
A
#
# COMPACT_ATOMS: atom_id res chain seq x y z
N MET A 1 -7.96 -11.45 46.31
CA MET A 1 -9.00 -10.44 46.55
C MET A 1 -9.57 -10.13 45.17
N GLU A 2 -10.64 -10.83 44.81
CA GLU A 2 -11.25 -10.74 43.47
C GLU A 2 -12.04 -9.44 43.36
N PHE A 3 -11.67 -8.61 42.38
CA PHE A 3 -12.42 -7.42 42.01
C PHE A 3 -13.64 -7.87 41.19
N GLN A 4 -14.79 -8.07 41.83
CA GLN A 4 -16.06 -8.25 41.12
C GLN A 4 -16.62 -6.87 40.75
N LEU A 5 -16.52 -6.52 39.46
CA LEU A 5 -17.20 -5.35 38.91
C LEU A 5 -18.72 -5.64 38.91
N PRO A 6 -19.55 -4.87 39.64
CA PRO A 6 -20.97 -5.15 39.74
C PRO A 6 -21.66 -4.91 38.40
N GLY A 7 -22.32 -5.94 37.87
CA GLY A 7 -23.16 -5.85 36.65
C GLY A 7 -22.57 -6.45 35.37
N PHE A 8 -21.39 -7.06 35.42
CA PHE A 8 -20.83 -7.79 34.27
C PHE A 8 -20.99 -9.30 34.45
N ASP A 9 -21.58 -9.93 33.44
CA ASP A 9 -21.75 -11.38 33.34
C ASP A 9 -20.38 -12.05 33.17
N ASN A 10 -19.97 -12.90 34.12
CA ASN A 10 -18.67 -13.56 34.12
C ASN A 10 -18.46 -14.42 32.86
N ALA A 11 -19.53 -14.99 32.28
CA ALA A 11 -19.42 -15.73 31.03
C ALA A 11 -19.01 -14.84 29.84
N LYS A 12 -19.47 -13.59 29.83
CA LYS A 12 -19.07 -12.59 28.81
C LYS A 12 -17.65 -12.10 29.02
N LEU A 13 -17.16 -12.08 30.25
CA LEU A 13 -15.77 -11.74 30.58
C LEU A 13 -14.81 -12.82 30.08
N GLU A 14 -15.12 -14.10 30.29
CA GLU A 14 -14.33 -15.21 29.76
C GLU A 14 -14.31 -15.24 28.23
N GLU A 15 -15.45 -14.97 27.58
CA GLU A 15 -15.55 -14.88 26.13
C GLU A 15 -14.76 -13.69 25.56
N LEU A 16 -14.83 -12.53 26.23
CA LEU A 16 -14.06 -11.34 25.88
C LEU A 16 -12.56 -11.55 26.08
N GLU A 17 -12.14 -12.18 27.17
CA GLU A 17 -10.74 -12.48 27.46
C GLU A 17 -10.17 -13.45 26.41
N LYS A 18 -10.93 -14.50 26.07
CA LYS A 18 -10.57 -15.42 25.00
C LYS A 18 -10.46 -14.70 23.65
N PHE A 19 -11.40 -13.80 23.34
CA PHE A 19 -11.35 -12.99 22.13
C PHE A 19 -10.09 -12.09 22.08
N ILE A 20 -9.80 -11.37 23.16
CA ILE A 20 -8.61 -10.49 23.26
C ILE A 20 -7.31 -11.28 23.10
N LEU A 21 -7.22 -12.47 23.70
CA LEU A 21 -6.03 -13.33 23.58
C LEU A 21 -5.85 -13.91 22.18
N THR A 22 -6.92 -14.08 21.42
CA THR A 22 -6.87 -14.59 20.03
C THR A 22 -6.77 -13.51 18.96
N ALA A 23 -7.11 -12.26 19.28
CA ALA A 23 -7.08 -11.16 18.33
C ALA A 23 -5.64 -10.71 18.04
N GLU A 24 -5.33 -10.43 16.77
CA GLU A 24 -4.07 -9.79 16.40
C GLU A 24 -4.02 -8.39 17.02
N ASN A 25 -3.13 -8.19 17.99
CA ASN A 25 -3.01 -6.90 18.68
C ASN A 25 -2.17 -5.91 17.83
N PRO A 26 -2.78 -4.83 17.31
CA PRO A 26 -2.11 -3.85 16.45
C PRO A 26 -1.10 -2.96 17.18
N PHE A 27 -1.06 -3.02 18.51
CA PHE A 27 -0.17 -2.23 19.37
C PHE A 27 0.93 -3.07 20.03
N LEU A 28 0.99 -4.39 19.76
CA LEU A 28 1.94 -5.31 20.38
C LEU A 28 3.38 -5.08 19.87
N SER A 29 3.52 -4.47 18.69
CA SER A 29 4.79 -4.00 18.16
C SER A 29 4.72 -2.50 17.87
N THR A 30 5.57 -1.74 18.55
CA THR A 30 5.66 -0.28 18.40
C THR A 30 6.30 0.12 17.06
N ASP A 31 7.08 -0.79 16.45
CA ASP A 31 7.90 -0.52 15.29
C ASP A 31 7.58 -1.44 14.11
N VAL A 32 7.10 -0.83 13.02
CA VAL A 32 7.05 -1.48 11.70
C VAL A 32 8.45 -1.47 11.11
N LYS A 33 9.16 -2.60 11.22
CA LYS A 33 10.56 -2.75 10.76
C LYS A 33 10.73 -2.61 9.24
N SER A 34 9.69 -2.91 8.46
CA SER A 34 9.74 -2.83 7.00
C SER A 34 8.35 -2.55 6.43
N VAL A 35 8.32 -1.75 5.36
CA VAL A 35 7.09 -1.48 4.59
C VAL A 35 6.45 -2.76 4.05
N TRP A 36 7.26 -3.80 3.83
CA TRP A 36 6.85 -5.07 3.24
C TRP A 36 6.26 -6.06 4.25
N THR A 37 6.41 -5.80 5.55
CA THR A 37 5.83 -6.65 6.59
C THR A 37 4.31 -6.46 6.62
N SER A 38 3.55 -7.54 6.82
CA SER A 38 2.11 -7.43 7.08
C SER A 38 1.92 -6.79 8.45
N VAL A 39 1.15 -5.71 8.51
CA VAL A 39 0.88 -5.00 9.76
C VAL A 39 -0.62 -5.02 9.99
N PRO A 40 -1.11 -5.45 11.17
CA PRO A 40 -2.51 -5.31 11.52
C PRO A 40 -2.91 -3.83 11.47
N ASP A 41 -4.05 -3.54 10.82
CA ASP A 41 -4.50 -2.18 10.56
C ASP A 41 -5.61 -1.76 11.52
N VAL A 42 -5.55 -0.51 11.97
CA VAL A 42 -6.62 0.16 12.71
C VAL A 42 -7.13 1.33 11.85
N PRO A 43 -8.30 1.21 11.20
CA PRO A 43 -8.78 2.18 10.20
C PRO A 43 -8.93 3.62 10.70
N SER A 44 -9.13 3.81 12.01
CA SER A 44 -9.24 5.14 12.62
C SER A 44 -7.89 5.86 12.69
N ILE A 45 -6.78 5.14 12.79
CA ILE A 45 -5.43 5.71 12.88
C ILE A 45 -5.03 6.24 11.50
N ASN A 46 -4.54 7.48 11.44
CA ASN A 46 -4.12 8.16 10.21
C ASN A 46 -5.22 8.30 9.13
N ARG A 47 -6.51 8.10 9.48
CA ARG A 47 -7.66 8.15 8.55
C ARG A 47 -7.64 9.36 7.61
N ARG A 48 -7.38 10.56 8.15
CA ARG A 48 -7.35 11.80 7.35
C ARG A 48 -6.24 11.77 6.29
N VAL A 49 -5.04 11.32 6.67
CA VAL A 49 -3.89 11.22 5.73
C VAL A 49 -4.19 10.19 4.65
N ARG A 50 -4.77 9.04 5.02
CA ARG A 50 -5.18 7.99 4.08
C ARG A 50 -6.20 8.49 3.06
N GLN A 51 -7.21 9.24 3.50
CA GLN A 51 -8.22 9.83 2.61
C GLN A 51 -7.60 10.83 1.63
N ILE A 52 -6.64 11.64 2.08
CA ILE A 52 -5.91 12.58 1.21
C ILE A 52 -5.14 11.80 0.14
N ILE A 53 -4.38 10.77 0.53
CA ILE A 53 -3.59 9.96 -0.41
C ILE A 53 -4.48 9.31 -1.47
N LEU A 54 -5.58 8.66 -1.06
CA LEU A 54 -6.49 8.01 -2.01
C LEU A 54 -7.14 8.99 -2.97
N ARG A 55 -7.56 10.16 -2.48
CA ARG A 55 -8.10 11.21 -3.35
C ARG A 55 -7.06 11.72 -4.33
N SER A 56 -5.81 11.91 -3.90
CA SER A 56 -4.74 12.34 -4.80
C SER A 56 -4.42 11.31 -5.86
N ILE A 57 -4.47 10.00 -5.55
CA ILE A 57 -4.32 8.94 -6.56
C ILE A 57 -5.44 9.03 -7.61
N GLU A 58 -6.67 9.23 -7.15
CA GLU A 58 -7.82 9.38 -8.05
C GLU A 58 -7.69 10.65 -8.92
N ASP A 59 -7.27 11.77 -8.33
CA ASP A 59 -7.04 13.00 -9.06
C ASP A 59 -5.90 12.87 -10.08
N CYS A 60 -4.82 12.14 -9.76
CA CYS A 60 -3.76 11.83 -10.72
C CYS A 60 -4.31 11.08 -11.94
N ARG A 61 -5.16 10.07 -11.72
CA ARG A 61 -5.79 9.29 -12.80
C ARG A 61 -6.71 10.16 -13.65
N ARG A 62 -7.59 10.94 -13.00
CA ARG A 62 -8.62 11.74 -13.69
C ARG A 62 -8.07 12.95 -14.43
N LEU A 63 -7.08 13.62 -13.84
CA LEU A 63 -6.52 14.88 -14.39
C LEU A 63 -5.25 14.65 -15.21
N ASN A 64 -4.65 13.45 -15.14
CA ASN A 64 -3.37 13.13 -15.75
C ASN A 64 -2.23 14.09 -15.33
N GLU A 65 -2.27 14.55 -14.07
CA GLU A 65 -1.28 15.46 -13.49
C GLU A 65 -0.57 14.78 -12.29
N PRO A 66 0.77 14.87 -12.18
CA PRO A 66 1.48 14.32 -11.03
C PRO A 66 1.16 15.11 -9.75
N ARG A 67 0.96 14.39 -8.65
CA ARG A 67 0.76 14.97 -7.31
C ARG A 67 1.90 14.57 -6.38
N ILE A 68 2.36 15.52 -5.55
CA ILE A 68 3.36 15.30 -4.51
C ILE A 68 2.70 15.51 -3.14
N ILE A 69 2.84 14.53 -2.25
CA ILE A 69 2.32 14.59 -0.88
C ILE A 69 3.49 14.50 0.09
N LEU A 70 3.62 15.51 0.95
CA LEU A 70 4.62 15.52 2.02
C LEU A 70 3.96 15.17 3.36
N VAL A 71 4.27 13.98 3.89
CA VAL A 71 3.79 13.53 5.21
C VAL A 71 4.82 13.91 6.27
N LYS A 72 4.45 14.85 7.15
CA LYS A 72 5.26 15.26 8.30
C LYS A 72 4.74 14.62 9.58
N GLY A 73 5.65 14.22 10.47
CA GLY A 73 5.31 13.71 11.79
C GLY A 73 6.53 13.20 12.53
N GLU A 74 6.45 13.14 13.85
CA GLU A 74 7.49 12.60 14.72
C GLU A 74 7.74 11.11 14.46
N ALA A 75 8.90 10.62 14.89
CA ALA A 75 9.19 9.18 14.88
C ALA A 75 8.12 8.43 15.68
N GLY A 76 7.72 7.24 15.22
CA GLY A 76 6.68 6.44 15.88
C GLY A 76 5.23 6.78 15.49
N LEU A 77 4.95 7.89 14.79
CA LEU A 77 3.57 8.24 14.37
C LEU A 77 2.98 7.40 13.21
N GLY A 78 3.59 6.26 12.88
CA GLY A 78 3.04 5.33 11.88
C GLY A 78 3.23 5.77 10.42
N LYS A 79 4.25 6.56 10.09
CA LYS A 79 4.58 6.90 8.67
C LYS A 79 4.87 5.64 7.84
N THR A 80 5.67 4.72 8.40
CA THR A 80 5.95 3.42 7.77
C THR A 80 4.69 2.57 7.64
N HIS A 81 3.79 2.63 8.64
CA HIS A 81 2.48 1.97 8.60
C HIS A 81 1.63 2.48 7.43
N ILE A 82 1.59 3.80 7.19
CA ILE A 82 0.87 4.38 6.03
C ILE A 82 1.42 3.81 4.71
N LEU A 83 2.74 3.66 4.57
CA LEU A 83 3.34 3.07 3.37
C LEU A 83 3.00 1.57 3.23
N SER A 84 3.05 0.81 4.33
CA SER A 84 2.65 -0.61 4.35
C SER A 84 1.18 -0.79 3.96
N TRP A 85 0.30 0.06 4.51
CA TRP A 85 -1.11 0.10 4.20
C TRP A 85 -1.34 0.45 2.73
N LEU A 86 -0.64 1.45 2.19
CA LEU A 86 -0.79 1.84 0.77
C LEU A 86 -0.39 0.71 -0.18
N ARG A 87 0.68 -0.03 0.16
CA ARG A 87 1.06 -1.26 -0.55
C ARG A 87 -0.04 -2.32 -0.48
N GLN A 88 -0.63 -2.57 0.68
CA GLN A 88 -1.74 -3.52 0.82
C GLN A 88 -2.94 -3.08 -0.04
N GLN A 89 -3.27 -1.79 -0.07
CA GLN A 89 -4.36 -1.26 -0.90
C GLN A 89 -4.11 -1.43 -2.40
N SER A 90 -2.86 -1.26 -2.86
CA SER A 90 -2.46 -1.57 -4.24
C SER A 90 -2.78 -3.04 -4.57
N GLN A 91 -2.38 -3.95 -3.68
CA GLN A 91 -2.58 -5.39 -3.85
C GLN A 91 -4.06 -5.82 -3.77
N GLU A 92 -4.81 -5.26 -2.83
CA GLU A 92 -6.24 -5.56 -2.67
C GLU A 92 -7.05 -5.09 -3.87
N ARG A 93 -6.75 -3.91 -4.42
CA ARG A 93 -7.43 -3.41 -5.61
C ARG A 93 -7.14 -4.27 -6.83
N TRP A 94 -5.89 -4.71 -6.97
CA TRP A 94 -5.48 -5.67 -7.98
C TRP A 94 -6.32 -6.95 -7.90
N ASN A 95 -6.32 -7.62 -6.75
CA ASN A 95 -7.01 -8.91 -6.57
C ASN A 95 -8.53 -8.82 -6.79
N ASN A 96 -9.11 -7.63 -6.64
CA ASN A 96 -10.54 -7.40 -6.81
C ASN A 96 -10.91 -6.91 -8.23
N ASN A 97 -9.98 -6.93 -9.20
CA ASN A 97 -10.17 -6.38 -10.55
C ASN A 97 -10.75 -4.95 -10.54
N LYS A 98 -10.35 -4.14 -9.56
CA LYS A 98 -10.70 -2.72 -9.47
C LYS A 98 -9.58 -1.90 -10.08
N GLU A 99 -9.86 -0.61 -10.32
CA GLU A 99 -8.82 0.34 -10.73
C GLU A 99 -7.64 0.33 -9.75
N HIS A 100 -6.57 -0.32 -10.18
CA HIS A 100 -5.35 -0.53 -9.41
C HIS A 100 -4.37 0.62 -9.61
N PHE A 101 -3.33 0.60 -8.80
CA PHE A 101 -2.17 1.46 -8.92
C PHE A 101 -0.95 0.67 -8.50
N TYR A 102 0.21 0.99 -9.05
CA TYR A 102 1.47 0.34 -8.72
C TYR A 102 2.14 1.03 -7.53
N PHE A 103 2.69 0.24 -6.61
CA PHE A 103 3.41 0.74 -5.45
C PHE A 103 4.92 0.48 -5.57
N ALA A 104 5.71 1.55 -5.60
CA ALA A 104 7.16 1.48 -5.56
C ALA A 104 7.71 2.21 -4.32
N LEU A 105 8.54 1.53 -3.53
CA LEU A 105 9.23 2.15 -2.40
C LEU A 105 10.62 2.62 -2.85
N VAL A 106 10.90 3.91 -2.66
CA VAL A 106 12.22 4.49 -2.93
C VAL A 106 12.83 4.93 -1.59
N PRO A 107 13.81 4.19 -1.04
CA PRO A 107 14.48 4.60 0.18
C PRO A 107 15.29 5.89 -0.02
N THR A 108 15.53 6.60 1.07
CA THR A 108 16.34 7.83 1.06
C THR A 108 17.75 7.56 0.53
N LEU A 109 18.23 8.43 -0.34
CA LEU A 109 19.59 8.39 -0.87
C LEU A 109 20.61 8.60 0.27
N ARG A 110 21.61 7.72 0.38
CA ARG A 110 22.75 7.89 1.29
C ARG A 110 23.99 8.23 0.47
N GLY A 111 24.38 9.50 0.44
CA GLY A 111 25.61 9.98 -0.22
C GLY A 111 25.41 10.64 -1.60
N ILE A 112 26.53 10.94 -2.26
CA ILE A 112 26.57 11.60 -3.58
C ILE A 112 26.54 10.51 -4.65
N THR A 113 25.35 10.18 -5.14
CA THR A 113 25.12 9.25 -6.25
C THR A 113 24.15 9.87 -7.23
N ASN A 114 24.06 9.31 -8.45
CA ASN A 114 23.12 9.77 -9.47
C ASN A 114 21.67 9.52 -9.00
N PRO A 115 20.88 10.57 -8.70
CA PRO A 115 19.56 10.42 -8.10
C PRO A 115 18.57 9.75 -9.06
N TYR A 116 18.73 9.94 -10.37
CA TYR A 116 17.89 9.32 -11.39
C TYR A 116 18.12 7.81 -11.46
N LEU A 117 19.39 7.40 -11.47
CA LEU A 117 19.73 5.97 -11.49
C LEU A 117 19.26 5.28 -10.21
N HIS A 118 19.39 5.95 -9.05
CA HIS A 118 18.85 5.44 -7.79
C HIS A 118 17.33 5.26 -7.87
N LEU A 119 16.61 6.28 -8.32
CA LEU A 119 15.16 6.23 -8.47
C LEU A 119 14.72 5.07 -9.38
N LEU A 120 15.31 4.97 -10.59
CA LEU A 120 14.99 3.92 -11.55
C LEU A 120 15.29 2.53 -11.00
N LYS A 121 16.46 2.36 -10.38
CA LYS A 121 16.87 1.09 -9.78
C LYS A 121 15.91 0.67 -8.68
N GLU A 122 15.51 1.58 -7.80
CA GLU A 122 14.61 1.27 -6.70
C GLU A 122 13.18 1.00 -7.19
N ILE A 123 12.70 1.71 -8.22
CA ILE A 123 11.42 1.40 -8.88
C ILE A 123 11.46 0.00 -9.51
N ALA A 124 12.49 -0.31 -10.29
CA ALA A 124 12.64 -1.60 -10.95
C ALA A 124 12.76 -2.74 -9.94
N ASN A 125 13.57 -2.57 -8.90
CA ASN A 125 13.66 -3.51 -7.78
C ASN A 125 12.31 -3.64 -7.07
N SER A 126 11.55 -2.55 -7.01
CA SER A 126 10.33 -2.54 -6.23
C SER A 126 9.18 -3.28 -6.92
N LEU A 127 9.07 -3.09 -8.22
CA LEU A 127 7.99 -3.64 -9.06
C LEU A 127 8.37 -4.99 -9.68
N GLY A 128 9.65 -5.24 -9.94
CA GLY A 128 10.14 -6.46 -10.60
C GLY A 128 10.49 -7.61 -9.66
N ASN A 129 10.29 -7.45 -8.35
CA ASN A 129 10.66 -8.50 -7.39
C ASN A 129 9.56 -9.59 -7.33
N PRO A 130 9.87 -10.86 -7.68
CA PRO A 130 8.88 -11.95 -7.67
C PRO A 130 8.30 -12.26 -6.30
N ALA A 131 9.04 -11.99 -5.21
CA ALA A 131 8.55 -12.16 -3.85
C ALA A 131 7.44 -11.16 -3.47
N ARG A 132 7.12 -10.23 -4.36
CA ARG A 132 6.08 -9.20 -4.19
C ARG A 132 4.87 -9.44 -5.07
N LYS A 133 4.81 -10.58 -5.76
CA LYS A 133 3.62 -11.05 -6.45
C LYS A 133 2.50 -11.28 -5.45
N ALA A 134 1.27 -10.95 -5.84
CA ALA A 134 0.08 -11.39 -5.17
C ALA A 134 0.02 -12.92 -5.11
N PRO A 135 -0.67 -13.49 -4.11
CA PRO A 135 -1.13 -14.87 -4.21
C PRO A 135 -1.95 -15.06 -5.49
N GLY A 136 -1.47 -15.90 -6.42
CA GLY A 136 -2.13 -16.19 -7.69
C GLY A 136 -1.69 -15.34 -8.89
N GLN A 137 -0.71 -14.44 -8.73
CA GLN A 137 -0.14 -13.69 -9.86
C GLN A 137 0.94 -14.48 -10.61
N GLU A 138 0.80 -14.57 -11.92
CA GLU A 138 1.82 -15.15 -12.81
C GLU A 138 2.96 -14.16 -13.09
N TYR A 139 2.61 -12.89 -13.27
CA TYR A 139 3.55 -11.81 -13.61
C TYR A 139 3.89 -10.94 -12.40
N THR A 140 5.03 -10.27 -12.47
CA THR A 140 5.41 -9.22 -11.53
C THR A 140 4.65 -7.93 -11.85
N PRO A 141 4.44 -7.04 -10.85
CA PRO A 141 3.86 -5.72 -11.10
C PRO A 141 4.56 -4.93 -12.20
N LEU A 142 5.88 -5.13 -12.39
CA LEU A 142 6.63 -4.50 -13.48
C LEU A 142 6.23 -5.05 -14.85
N GLU A 143 6.15 -6.37 -14.99
CA GLU A 143 5.76 -7.03 -16.25
C GLU A 143 4.35 -6.64 -16.65
N GLU A 144 3.43 -6.59 -15.71
CA GLU A 144 2.05 -6.15 -15.95
C GLU A 144 1.99 -4.67 -16.36
N MET A 145 2.71 -3.79 -15.66
CA MET A 145 2.78 -2.38 -16.02
C MET A 145 3.34 -2.20 -17.44
N LEU A 146 4.34 -3.00 -17.83
CA LEU A 146 4.88 -2.97 -19.19
C LEU A 146 3.87 -3.49 -20.22
N SER A 147 3.12 -4.54 -19.91
CA SER A 147 2.03 -5.03 -20.77
C SER A 147 0.99 -3.93 -20.98
N ASP A 148 0.50 -3.31 -19.91
CA ASP A 148 -0.48 -2.23 -19.98
C ASP A 148 0.02 -1.05 -20.85
N ILE A 149 1.30 -0.70 -20.74
CA ILE A 149 1.90 0.37 -21.56
C ILE A 149 1.93 -0.03 -23.04
N VAL A 150 2.36 -1.26 -23.34
CA VAL A 150 2.44 -1.76 -24.71
C VAL A 150 1.06 -1.86 -25.34
N ASP A 151 0.08 -2.40 -24.61
CA ASP A 151 -1.31 -2.53 -25.08
C ASP A 151 -1.91 -1.17 -25.41
N ASN A 152 -1.72 -0.18 -24.53
CA ASN A 152 -2.17 1.19 -24.79
C ASN A 152 -1.48 1.83 -26.00
N LEU A 153 -0.18 1.58 -26.18
CA LEU A 153 0.57 2.10 -27.32
C LEU A 153 0.10 1.45 -28.64
N LEU A 154 -0.12 0.14 -28.64
CA LEU A 154 -0.63 -0.59 -29.80
C LEU A 154 -2.04 -0.12 -30.19
N MET A 155 -2.92 0.07 -29.20
CA MET A 155 -4.26 0.61 -29.42
C MET A 155 -4.20 2.03 -29.99
N PHE A 156 -3.32 2.89 -29.47
CA PHE A 156 -3.12 4.22 -30.02
C PHE A 156 -2.65 4.18 -31.48
N LEU A 157 -1.65 3.38 -31.79
CA LEU A 157 -1.13 3.22 -33.16
C LEU A 157 -2.19 2.67 -34.13
N TYR A 158 -3.02 1.73 -33.66
CA TYR A 158 -4.13 1.18 -34.45
C TYR A 158 -5.18 2.24 -34.79
N GLU A 159 -5.57 3.06 -33.80
CA GLU A 159 -6.54 4.14 -34.02
C GLU A 159 -6.00 5.23 -34.95
N GLU A 160 -4.70 5.55 -34.88
CA GLU A 160 -4.06 6.48 -35.83
C GLU A 160 -4.03 5.89 -37.25
N TYR A 161 -3.65 4.62 -37.41
CA TYR A 161 -3.65 3.96 -38.73
C TYR A 161 -5.05 3.92 -39.37
N LYS A 162 -6.10 3.70 -38.56
CA LYS A 162 -7.50 3.68 -39.02
C LYS A 162 -7.99 5.05 -39.48
N LYS A 163 -7.45 6.16 -38.98
CA LYS A 163 -7.82 7.51 -39.43
C LYS A 163 -7.19 7.89 -40.77
N GLU A 164 -6.08 7.25 -41.14
CA GLU A 164 -5.35 7.50 -42.38
C GLU A 164 -5.81 6.62 -43.56
N SER A 165 -6.62 5.58 -43.29
CA SER A 165 -7.22 4.67 -44.29
C SER A 165 -8.66 5.06 -44.63
#